data_AF-A0A0P6WR15-F1
#
_entry.id   AF-A0A0P6WR15-F1
#
_cell.length_a   1.000
_cell.length_b   1.000
_cell.length_c   1.000
_cell.angle_alpha   90.00
_cell.angle_beta   90.00
_cell.angle_gamma   90.00
#
_symmetry.space_group_name_H-M   'P 1'
#
loop_
_entity.id
_entity.type
_entity.pdbx_description
1 polymer ?
#
loop_
_entity_poly.entity_id
_entity_poly.type
_entity_poly.pdbx_seq_one_letter_code
_entity_poly.pdbx_strand_id
1 'polypeptide(L)'
;MRSIVRSVAALGRVAFCLPFCAGALALLPAPALACSVGNDYRVPTNLELAGDADLILLGKVTGGSLGMSEGPENTDITVEPIRAIKGDLPGEAITLRGLSLSEPRFLALSNPYELVDAHPLSYIGGCIRYMFPLGTRALFFLKRGEDGDWQATGRPFSRWAEDVPDEDAPWVRLSTLYAQAAALPDAERTAMLERARDEWAAMADDPVAQLLAANVTRQLAGQNEPWNLLMQRELGLLGYPDEQEEAPASVDAALEKMRGTED
;
A
#
# COMPACT_ATOMS: atom_id res chain seq x y z
N MET A 1 -27.81 25.59 95.72
CA MET A 1 -28.41 26.82 95.16
C MET A 1 -28.87 26.55 93.73
N ARG A 2 -29.87 27.31 93.29
CA ARG A 2 -30.87 27.04 92.25
C ARG A 2 -30.37 27.03 90.79
N SER A 3 -31.27 26.53 89.94
CA SER A 3 -31.50 26.85 88.51
C SER A 3 -30.85 25.88 87.51
N ILE A 4 -31.60 24.98 86.84
CA ILE A 4 -32.55 25.20 85.72
C ILE A 4 -31.88 25.92 84.55
N VAL A 5 -31.73 25.25 83.41
CA VAL A 5 -32.46 25.49 82.14
C VAL A 5 -32.30 24.28 81.19
N ARG A 6 -33.44 23.77 80.71
CA ARG A 6 -33.62 22.86 79.56
C ARG A 6 -33.53 23.68 78.26
N SER A 7 -33.06 23.07 77.15
CA SER A 7 -33.80 23.00 75.87
C SER A 7 -32.87 22.59 74.71
N VAL A 8 -33.17 21.45 74.05
CA VAL A 8 -33.86 21.32 72.74
C VAL A 8 -32.89 21.40 71.56
N ALA A 9 -32.69 20.27 70.89
CA ALA A 9 -33.11 20.06 69.50
C ALA A 9 -32.46 18.78 68.95
N ALA A 10 -33.29 17.74 68.80
CA ALA A 10 -33.04 16.66 67.87
C ALA A 10 -33.15 17.20 66.43
N LEU A 11 -32.37 16.65 65.49
CA LEU A 11 -32.85 16.36 64.14
C LEU A 11 -31.86 15.41 63.46
N GLY A 12 -32.41 14.25 63.10
CA GLY A 12 -31.69 13.10 62.56
C GLY A 12 -31.02 13.40 61.23
N ARG A 13 -29.84 12.81 61.05
CA ARG A 13 -29.21 12.69 59.74
C ARG A 13 -29.95 11.61 58.96
N VAL A 14 -30.80 12.05 58.05
CA VAL A 14 -31.32 11.23 56.96
C VAL A 14 -30.13 10.88 56.07
N ALA A 15 -29.75 9.60 56.08
CA ALA A 15 -28.74 9.06 55.18
C ALA A 15 -29.34 9.01 53.76
N PHE A 16 -28.99 10.01 52.94
CA PHE A 16 -29.26 10.02 51.51
C PHE A 16 -28.20 9.12 50.83
N CYS A 17 -28.55 7.86 50.59
CA CYS A 17 -27.79 6.97 49.71
C CYS A 17 -28.40 7.05 48.31
N LEU A 18 -27.69 7.72 47.38
CA LEU A 18 -27.61 7.53 45.92
C LEU A 18 -27.00 8.82 45.33
N PRO A 19 -26.09 8.79 44.33
CA PRO A 19 -25.83 7.69 43.38
C PRO A 19 -24.33 7.36 43.14
N PHE A 20 -24.00 6.07 43.08
CA PHE A 20 -22.71 5.56 42.62
C PHE A 20 -22.92 4.91 41.23
N CYS A 21 -23.14 5.71 40.19
CA CYS A 21 -23.38 5.21 38.83
C CYS A 21 -22.88 6.16 37.72
N ALA A 22 -21.84 6.95 37.95
CA ALA A 22 -21.29 7.86 36.94
C ALA A 22 -19.77 7.68 36.83
N GLY A 23 -19.33 6.66 36.09
CA GLY A 23 -17.91 6.40 35.88
C GLY A 23 -17.64 5.29 34.87
N ALA A 24 -18.41 5.24 33.77
CA ALA A 24 -18.18 4.28 32.69
C ALA A 24 -18.45 4.90 31.30
N LEU A 25 -18.13 6.19 31.11
CA LEU A 25 -18.20 6.84 29.80
C LEU A 25 -16.81 7.31 29.36
N ALA A 26 -16.47 6.91 28.13
CA ALA A 26 -15.39 7.40 27.27
C ALA A 26 -13.97 6.84 27.47
N LEU A 27 -13.84 5.51 27.37
CA LEU A 27 -12.74 4.93 26.59
C LEU A 27 -13.29 4.59 25.20
N LEU A 28 -13.64 5.61 24.42
CA LEU A 28 -13.83 5.39 22.98
C LEU A 28 -12.44 5.08 22.43
N PRO A 29 -12.22 3.94 21.76
CA PRO A 29 -10.98 3.72 21.03
C PRO A 29 -10.84 4.90 20.06
N ALA A 30 -9.79 5.70 20.25
CA ALA A 30 -9.44 6.68 19.23
C ALA A 30 -9.28 5.88 17.93
N PRO A 31 -9.95 6.27 16.84
CA PRO A 31 -9.76 5.59 15.58
C PRO A 31 -8.26 5.59 15.31
N ALA A 32 -7.67 4.40 15.21
CA ALA A 32 -6.33 4.29 14.66
C ALA A 32 -6.42 5.02 13.31
N LEU A 33 -5.65 6.09 13.16
CA LEU A 33 -5.55 6.84 11.92
C LEU A 33 -4.81 5.96 10.90
N ALA A 34 -5.45 4.86 10.49
CA ALA A 34 -5.19 4.27 9.20
C ALA A 34 -5.36 5.38 8.15
N CYS A 35 -4.61 5.33 7.05
CA CYS A 35 -4.64 6.44 6.11
C CYS A 35 -6.04 6.64 5.54
N SER A 36 -6.74 7.64 6.07
CA SER A 36 -7.92 8.20 5.46
C SER A 36 -7.45 9.06 4.31
N VAL A 37 -7.37 8.45 3.12
CA VAL A 37 -7.12 9.19 1.90
C VAL A 37 -8.37 9.98 1.50
N GLY A 38 -8.18 11.09 0.79
CA GLY A 38 -9.29 11.89 0.26
C GLY A 38 -10.22 11.05 -0.64
N ASN A 39 -11.49 11.46 -0.76
CA ASN A 39 -12.47 10.73 -1.57
C ASN A 39 -12.13 10.65 -3.06
N ASP A 40 -11.38 11.62 -3.56
CA ASP A 40 -10.87 11.72 -4.92
C ASP A 40 -9.45 11.13 -5.06
N TYR A 41 -8.87 10.59 -3.99
CA TYR A 41 -7.53 10.03 -4.03
C TYR A 41 -7.46 8.87 -5.01
N ARG A 42 -6.48 8.95 -5.92
CA ARG A 42 -6.12 7.89 -6.85
C ARG A 42 -4.72 7.44 -6.51
N VAL A 43 -4.56 6.13 -6.31
CA VAL A 43 -3.23 5.51 -6.24
C VAL A 43 -2.51 5.87 -7.54
N PRO A 44 -1.31 6.46 -7.51
CA PRO A 44 -0.61 6.83 -8.74
C PRO A 44 -0.36 5.60 -9.59
N THR A 45 -0.43 5.78 -10.90
CA THR A 45 -0.02 4.74 -11.85
C THR A 45 1.49 4.53 -11.77
N ASN A 46 2.00 3.41 -12.27
CA ASN A 46 3.45 3.14 -12.31
C ASN A 46 4.18 4.18 -13.19
N LEU A 47 3.51 4.67 -14.25
CA LEU A 47 4.02 5.74 -15.10
C LEU A 47 4.06 7.08 -14.36
N GLU A 48 3.01 7.45 -13.64
CA GLU A 48 2.97 8.68 -12.82
C GLU A 48 4.04 8.63 -11.73
N LEU A 49 4.17 7.49 -11.05
CA LEU A 49 5.18 7.27 -10.01
C LEU A 49 6.61 7.42 -10.56
N ALA A 50 6.90 6.87 -11.74
CA ALA A 50 8.19 7.02 -12.41
C ALA A 50 8.45 8.45 -12.88
N GLY A 51 7.42 9.16 -13.34
CA GLY A 51 7.48 10.57 -13.71
C GLY A 51 7.80 11.46 -12.51
N ASP A 52 7.12 11.22 -11.39
CA ASP A 52 7.25 11.99 -10.16
C ASP A 52 8.60 11.79 -9.46
N ALA A 53 9.21 10.61 -9.52
CA ALA A 53 10.46 10.33 -8.80
C ALA A 53 11.64 11.16 -9.33
N ASP A 54 12.47 11.70 -8.44
CA ASP A 54 13.73 12.34 -8.82
C ASP A 54 14.84 11.30 -9.06
N LEU A 55 14.79 10.19 -8.30
CA LEU A 55 15.70 9.05 -8.40
C LEU A 55 14.89 7.76 -8.38
N ILE A 56 15.16 6.87 -9.32
CA ILE A 56 14.68 5.48 -9.28
C ILE A 56 15.92 4.60 -9.06
N LEU A 57 16.09 4.12 -7.85
CA LEU A 57 17.29 3.43 -7.39
C LEU A 57 17.03 1.93 -7.24
N LEU A 58 17.81 1.11 -7.93
CA LEU A 58 18.02 -0.27 -7.55
C LEU A 58 19.12 -0.32 -6.49
N GLY A 59 18.79 -0.82 -5.31
CA GLY A 59 19.70 -0.83 -4.17
C GLY A 59 19.59 -2.09 -3.32
N LYS A 60 20.59 -2.33 -2.49
CA LYS A 60 20.60 -3.41 -1.50
C LYS A 60 20.44 -2.83 -0.10
N VAL A 61 19.52 -3.38 0.69
CA VAL A 61 19.38 -3.01 2.10
C VAL A 61 20.51 -3.67 2.90
N THR A 62 21.38 -2.86 3.51
CA THR A 62 22.60 -3.34 4.20
C THR A 62 22.61 -3.08 5.69
N GLY A 63 21.70 -2.24 6.19
CA GLY A 63 21.58 -1.93 7.62
C GLY A 63 20.29 -1.16 7.92
N GLY A 64 20.07 -0.83 9.19
CA GLY A 64 18.92 -0.05 9.65
C GLY A 64 18.47 -0.41 11.06
N SER A 65 17.49 0.34 11.56
CA SER A 65 16.80 0.07 12.83
C SER A 65 15.84 -1.11 12.69
N LEU A 66 15.79 -2.00 13.69
CA LEU A 66 14.88 -3.15 13.67
C LEU A 66 13.47 -2.77 14.14
N GLY A 67 12.46 -3.00 13.30
CA GLY A 67 11.07 -2.71 13.63
C GLY A 67 10.77 -1.22 13.86
N MET A 68 9.59 -0.93 14.42
CA MET A 68 9.12 0.44 14.65
C MET A 68 8.79 0.75 16.11
N SER A 69 9.45 0.07 17.06
CA SER A 69 9.14 0.22 18.50
C SER A 69 9.41 1.63 19.03
N GLU A 70 10.32 2.37 18.42
CA GLU A 70 10.72 3.72 18.85
C GLU A 70 10.07 4.85 18.03
N GLY A 71 9.09 4.53 17.17
CA GLY A 71 8.40 5.49 16.31
C GLY A 71 9.10 5.75 14.97
N PRO A 72 8.37 6.19 13.93
CA PRO A 72 8.91 6.42 12.58
C PRO A 72 10.08 7.40 12.53
N GLU A 73 10.06 8.43 13.38
CA GLU A 73 11.08 9.47 13.44
C GLU A 73 12.47 8.97 13.86
N ASN A 74 12.54 7.80 14.50
CA ASN A 74 13.76 7.18 15.02
C ASN A 74 14.18 5.92 14.24
N THR A 75 13.53 5.65 13.11
CA THR A 75 13.83 4.47 12.28
C THR A 75 14.45 4.85 10.95
N ASP A 76 15.42 4.07 10.51
CA ASP A 76 16.00 4.17 9.18
C ASP A 76 16.38 2.80 8.61
N ILE A 77 16.62 2.80 7.29
CA ILE A 77 17.41 1.77 6.63
C ILE A 77 18.60 2.40 5.88
N THR A 78 19.68 1.65 5.78
CA THR A 78 20.83 1.96 4.92
C THR A 78 20.74 1.15 3.63
N VAL A 79 20.84 1.83 2.50
CA VAL A 79 20.76 1.25 1.16
C VAL A 79 22.06 1.49 0.42
N GLU A 80 22.71 0.40 0.01
CA GLU A 80 23.86 0.42 -0.90
C GLU A 80 23.37 0.54 -2.36
N PRO A 81 23.75 1.60 -3.10
CA PRO A 81 23.35 1.78 -4.48
C PRO A 81 23.94 0.69 -5.40
N ILE A 82 23.11 0.09 -6.24
CA ILE A 82 23.55 -0.84 -7.30
C ILE A 82 23.50 -0.13 -8.65
N ARG A 83 22.34 0.46 -8.98
CA ARG A 83 22.09 1.11 -10.27
C ARG A 83 21.00 2.17 -10.15
N ALA A 84 21.18 3.29 -10.84
CA ALA A 84 20.12 4.27 -11.04
C ALA A 84 19.42 3.97 -12.37
N ILE A 85 18.10 3.83 -12.33
CA ILE A 85 17.24 3.77 -13.52
C ILE A 85 16.92 5.19 -14.00
N LYS A 86 16.73 6.12 -13.06
CA LYS A 86 16.49 7.55 -13.28
C LYS A 86 17.30 8.34 -12.26
N GLY A 87 17.82 9.49 -12.68
CA GLY A 87 18.66 10.34 -11.83
C GLY A 87 20.09 9.83 -11.70
N ASP A 88 20.89 10.55 -10.91
CA ASP A 88 22.29 10.20 -10.69
C ASP A 88 22.44 9.12 -9.61
N LEU A 89 23.30 8.13 -9.88
CA LEU A 89 23.63 7.09 -8.91
C LEU A 89 24.40 7.71 -7.73
N PRO A 90 23.91 7.58 -6.47
CA PRO A 90 24.67 8.02 -5.32
C PRO A 90 26.02 7.28 -5.22
N GLY A 91 27.09 8.02 -4.94
CA GLY A 91 28.44 7.44 -4.82
C GLY A 91 28.69 6.67 -3.52
N GLU A 92 27.80 6.82 -2.53
CA GLU A 92 27.87 6.19 -1.22
C GLU A 92 26.50 5.64 -0.82
N ALA A 93 26.48 4.82 0.24
CA ALA A 93 25.23 4.34 0.82
C ALA A 93 24.32 5.50 1.24
N ILE A 94 23.02 5.36 0.99
CA ILE A 94 22.03 6.36 1.39
C ILE A 94 21.24 5.86 2.61
N THR A 95 20.88 6.78 3.49
CA THR A 95 19.98 6.51 4.62
C THR A 95 18.58 6.96 4.25
N LEU A 96 17.60 6.06 4.37
CA LEU A 96 16.20 6.36 4.20
C LEU A 96 15.51 6.32 5.56
N ARG A 97 15.11 7.49 6.06
CA ARG A 97 14.43 7.67 7.35
C ARG A 97 12.95 7.26 7.26
N GLY A 98 12.34 6.95 8.41
CA GLY A 98 10.94 6.53 8.48
C GLY A 98 10.69 5.08 8.04
N LEU A 99 11.76 4.32 7.80
CA LEU A 99 11.73 2.93 7.36
C LEU A 99 12.49 2.06 8.37
N SER A 100 12.22 0.77 8.41
CA SER A 100 12.93 -0.16 9.31
C SER A 100 13.27 -1.49 8.65
N LEU A 101 14.19 -2.22 9.29
CA LEU A 101 14.39 -3.62 9.02
C LEU A 101 13.18 -4.44 9.49
N SER A 102 12.72 -5.35 8.65
CA SER A 102 11.59 -6.23 8.95
C SER A 102 11.85 -7.11 10.17
N GLU A 103 10.90 -7.11 11.11
CA GLU A 103 10.83 -8.13 12.16
C GLU A 103 10.49 -9.51 11.56
N PRO A 104 10.81 -10.64 12.23
CA PRO A 104 10.54 -11.98 11.71
C PRO A 104 9.09 -12.22 11.22
N ARG A 105 8.10 -11.64 11.89
CA ARG A 105 6.68 -11.73 11.52
C ARG A 105 6.29 -10.93 10.27
N PHE A 106 7.15 -10.02 9.81
CA PHE A 106 6.95 -9.14 8.66
C PHE A 106 8.01 -9.37 7.57
N LEU A 107 8.70 -10.52 7.59
CA LEU A 107 9.58 -10.97 6.51
C LEU A 107 8.77 -11.46 5.31
N ALA A 108 8.10 -10.53 4.63
CA ALA A 108 7.46 -10.76 3.34
C ALA A 108 8.31 -10.10 2.24
N LEU A 109 8.49 -10.81 1.13
CA LEU A 109 9.08 -10.29 -0.09
C LEU A 109 7.98 -9.94 -1.09
N SER A 110 8.25 -8.97 -1.95
CA SER A 110 7.42 -8.71 -3.13
C SER A 110 7.30 -9.94 -4.03
N ASN A 111 6.10 -10.16 -4.59
CA ASN A 111 5.93 -11.11 -5.68
C ASN A 111 6.49 -10.47 -6.98
N PRO A 112 7.51 -11.06 -7.64
CA PRO A 112 8.12 -10.46 -8.83
C PRO A 112 7.18 -10.39 -10.04
N TYR A 113 6.05 -11.10 -10.02
CA TYR A 113 5.04 -11.12 -11.07
C TYR A 113 3.78 -10.32 -10.72
N GLU A 114 3.69 -9.77 -9.50
CA GLU A 114 2.69 -8.77 -9.17
C GLU A 114 3.17 -7.42 -9.72
N LEU A 115 2.40 -6.81 -10.62
CA LEU A 115 2.81 -5.58 -11.34
C LEU A 115 1.85 -4.40 -11.10
N VAL A 116 0.74 -4.63 -10.39
CA VAL A 116 -0.37 -3.70 -10.22
C VAL A 116 -0.49 -3.28 -8.76
N ASP A 117 -0.53 -4.24 -7.85
CA ASP A 117 -0.75 -3.96 -6.44
C ASP A 117 0.58 -3.71 -5.69
N ALA A 118 0.51 -2.90 -4.64
CA ALA A 118 1.66 -2.60 -3.80
C ALA A 118 2.02 -3.77 -2.90
N HIS A 119 3.24 -3.74 -2.37
CA HIS A 119 3.68 -4.70 -1.36
C HIS A 119 2.65 -4.83 -0.23
N PRO A 120 2.34 -6.05 0.25
CA PRO A 120 1.31 -6.27 1.29
C PRO A 120 1.48 -5.42 2.55
N LEU A 121 2.72 -5.06 2.89
CA LEU A 121 2.99 -4.20 4.04
C LEU A 121 2.36 -2.80 3.93
N SER A 122 2.06 -2.35 2.71
CA SER A 122 1.32 -1.11 2.46
C SER A 122 -0.11 -1.17 3.02
N TYR A 123 -0.69 -2.36 3.21
CA TYR A 123 -2.07 -2.51 3.65
C TYR A 123 -2.23 -2.82 5.15
N ILE A 124 -1.13 -2.97 5.91
CA ILE A 124 -1.17 -3.36 7.33
C ILE A 124 -0.97 -2.20 8.31
N GLY A 125 -1.30 -0.97 7.89
CA GLY A 125 -1.41 0.19 8.77
C GLY A 125 -0.57 1.40 8.37
N GLY A 126 0.61 1.19 7.77
CA GLY A 126 1.52 2.29 7.37
C GLY A 126 1.20 2.91 6.00
N CYS A 127 0.30 2.30 5.22
CA CYS A 127 -0.20 2.78 3.91
C CYS A 127 0.84 2.87 2.81
N ILE A 128 2.12 2.79 3.15
CA ILE A 128 3.24 2.58 2.26
C ILE A 128 3.96 1.33 2.76
N ARG A 129 4.81 0.75 1.94
CA ARG A 129 5.81 -0.18 2.46
C ARG A 129 6.80 0.59 3.34
N TYR A 130 7.01 0.16 4.57
CA TYR A 130 7.95 0.80 5.51
C TYR A 130 8.91 -0.17 6.20
N MET A 131 8.82 -1.47 5.91
CA MET A 131 9.77 -2.47 6.42
C MET A 131 10.43 -3.26 5.28
N PHE A 132 11.70 -3.57 5.45
CA PHE A 132 12.52 -4.27 4.47
C PHE A 132 13.38 -5.37 5.12
N PRO A 133 13.40 -6.59 4.57
CA PRO A 133 14.35 -7.60 5.02
C PRO A 133 15.80 -7.15 4.80
N LEU A 134 16.66 -7.38 5.81
CA LEU A 134 18.09 -7.14 5.66
C LEU A 134 18.66 -7.98 4.51
N GLY A 135 19.48 -7.36 3.65
CA GLY A 135 20.10 -8.00 2.50
C GLY A 135 19.24 -8.05 1.25
N THR A 136 17.97 -7.64 1.32
CA THR A 136 17.09 -7.62 0.14
C THR A 136 17.60 -6.62 -0.90
N ARG A 137 17.40 -6.97 -2.17
CA ARG A 137 17.53 -6.04 -3.28
C ARG A 137 16.15 -5.47 -3.56
N ALA A 138 16.03 -4.16 -3.60
CA ALA A 138 14.76 -3.50 -3.85
C ALA A 138 14.94 -2.33 -4.80
N LEU A 139 13.86 -2.06 -5.54
CA LEU A 139 13.72 -0.88 -6.36
C LEU A 139 13.00 0.21 -5.58
N PHE A 140 13.57 1.40 -5.49
CA PHE A 140 13.05 2.53 -4.74
C PHE A 140 12.76 3.73 -5.65
N PHE A 141 11.58 4.31 -5.54
CA PHE A 141 11.19 5.57 -6.18
C PHE A 141 11.30 6.69 -5.15
N LEU A 142 12.30 7.55 -5.32
CA LEU A 142 12.73 8.53 -4.33
C LEU A 142 12.56 9.96 -4.83
N LYS A 143 12.30 10.87 -3.89
CA LYS A 143 12.29 12.33 -4.08
C LYS A 143 13.27 12.98 -3.13
N ARG A 144 13.73 14.19 -3.46
CA ARG A 144 14.44 15.03 -2.50
C ARG A 144 13.46 15.63 -1.49
N GLY A 145 13.76 15.44 -0.21
CA GLY A 145 13.11 16.14 0.89
C GLY A 145 13.47 17.62 0.95
N GLU A 146 12.77 18.36 1.80
CA GLU A 146 13.05 19.78 2.06
C GLU A 146 14.44 20.01 2.67
N ASP A 147 14.93 19.02 3.41
CA ASP A 147 16.28 18.96 4.00
C ASP A 147 17.36 18.51 2.99
N GLY A 148 16.96 18.15 1.77
CA GLY A 148 17.83 17.60 0.74
C GLY A 148 18.09 16.10 0.88
N ASP A 149 17.58 15.43 1.92
CA ASP A 149 17.73 13.98 2.08
C ASP A 149 16.85 13.22 1.06
N TRP A 150 17.21 11.97 0.75
CA TRP A 150 16.36 11.11 -0.05
C TRP A 150 15.18 10.62 0.78
N GLN A 151 13.98 10.77 0.26
CA GLN A 151 12.75 10.32 0.89
C GLN A 151 11.94 9.46 -0.07
N ALA A 152 11.12 8.56 0.48
CA ALA A 152 10.14 7.82 -0.28
C ALA A 152 9.23 8.78 -1.06
N THR A 153 8.94 8.50 -2.33
CA THR A 153 7.83 9.19 -3.02
C THR A 153 6.48 8.95 -2.31
N GLY A 154 6.36 7.85 -1.56
CA GLY A 154 5.52 7.74 -0.35
C GLY A 154 4.02 7.93 -0.53
N ARG A 155 3.50 7.85 -1.76
CA ARG A 155 2.05 7.95 -2.01
C ARG A 155 1.34 6.71 -1.44
N PRO A 156 0.25 6.84 -0.67
CA PRO A 156 -0.48 5.70 -0.12
C PRO A 156 -0.82 4.63 -1.16
N PHE A 157 -0.53 3.38 -0.83
CA PHE A 157 -0.79 2.18 -1.62
C PHE A 157 -0.09 2.15 -2.99
N SER A 158 0.93 2.99 -3.19
CA SER A 158 1.77 2.96 -4.39
C SER A 158 2.90 1.93 -4.28
N ARG A 159 3.38 1.49 -5.44
CA ARG A 159 4.50 0.55 -5.60
C ARG A 159 5.87 1.25 -5.50
N TRP A 160 6.00 2.21 -4.59
CA TRP A 160 7.18 3.07 -4.47
C TRP A 160 8.44 2.29 -4.08
N ALA A 161 8.30 1.13 -3.43
CA ALA A 161 9.41 0.26 -3.09
C ALA A 161 9.02 -1.22 -3.12
N GLU A 162 9.71 -2.00 -3.95
CA GLU A 162 9.44 -3.42 -4.15
C GLU A 162 10.75 -4.22 -4.20
N ASP A 163 10.78 -5.40 -3.57
CA ASP A 163 11.90 -6.32 -3.70
C ASP A 163 11.97 -6.83 -5.14
N VAL A 164 13.17 -7.03 -5.63
CA VAL A 164 13.39 -7.61 -6.95
C VAL A 164 14.46 -8.71 -6.88
N PRO A 165 14.25 -9.85 -7.55
CA PRO A 165 15.20 -10.95 -7.53
C PRO A 165 16.54 -10.57 -8.16
N ASP A 166 16.52 -9.77 -9.23
CA ASP A 166 17.68 -9.38 -10.02
C ASP A 166 17.45 -8.06 -10.77
N GLU A 167 18.46 -7.64 -11.53
CA GLU A 167 18.45 -6.37 -12.27
C GLU A 167 17.60 -6.40 -13.55
N ASP A 168 17.18 -7.59 -14.00
CA ASP A 168 16.37 -7.80 -15.20
C ASP A 168 14.92 -8.19 -14.86
N ALA A 169 14.57 -8.15 -13.57
CA ALA A 169 13.26 -8.51 -13.07
C ALA A 169 12.13 -7.71 -13.79
N PRO A 170 10.92 -8.28 -13.92
CA PRO A 170 9.81 -7.65 -14.64
C PRO A 170 9.56 -6.20 -14.21
N TRP A 171 9.64 -5.94 -12.90
CA TRP A 171 9.44 -4.60 -12.35
C TRP A 171 10.56 -3.62 -12.71
N VAL A 172 11.81 -4.07 -12.79
CA VAL A 172 12.94 -3.23 -13.21
C VAL A 172 12.82 -2.86 -14.68
N ARG A 173 12.39 -3.80 -15.53
CA ARG A 173 12.12 -3.58 -16.95
C ARG A 173 11.01 -2.55 -17.16
N LEU A 174 9.89 -2.68 -16.47
CA LEU A 174 8.79 -1.70 -16.54
C LEU A 174 9.21 -0.32 -16.02
N SER A 175 9.89 -0.27 -14.88
CA SER A 175 10.33 1.01 -14.30
C SER A 175 11.31 1.74 -15.21
N THR A 176 12.16 1.00 -15.93
CA THR A 176 13.04 1.57 -16.97
C THR A 176 12.24 2.14 -18.13
N LEU A 177 11.27 1.37 -18.66
CA LEU A 177 10.37 1.86 -19.71
C LEU A 177 9.63 3.14 -19.28
N TYR A 178 9.04 3.14 -18.08
CA TYR A 178 8.24 4.24 -17.59
C TYR A 178 9.07 5.48 -17.25
N ALA A 179 10.28 5.31 -16.72
CA ALA A 179 11.20 6.43 -16.50
C ALA A 179 11.57 7.13 -17.81
N GLN A 180 11.84 6.36 -18.86
CA GLN A 180 12.13 6.90 -20.20
C GLN A 180 10.89 7.56 -20.81
N ALA A 181 9.74 6.89 -20.76
CA ALA A 181 8.50 7.37 -21.32
C ALA A 181 8.03 8.67 -20.63
N ALA A 182 8.17 8.77 -19.31
CA ALA A 182 7.77 9.96 -18.55
C ALA A 182 8.62 11.21 -18.85
N ALA A 183 9.82 11.05 -19.42
CA ALA A 183 10.66 12.16 -19.86
C ALA A 183 10.27 12.72 -21.24
N LEU A 184 9.35 12.05 -21.95
CA LEU A 184 8.93 12.42 -23.30
C LEU A 184 7.65 13.28 -23.31
N PRO A 185 7.47 14.14 -24.33
CA PRO A 185 6.19 14.77 -24.61
C PRO A 185 5.06 13.74 -24.82
N ASP A 186 3.82 14.13 -24.53
CA ASP A 186 2.65 13.22 -24.48
C ASP A 186 2.50 12.32 -25.71
N ALA A 187 2.64 12.87 -26.92
CA ALA A 187 2.49 12.09 -28.15
C ALA A 187 3.61 11.04 -28.31
N GLU A 188 4.86 11.41 -28.01
CA GLU A 188 6.02 10.52 -28.09
C GLU A 188 5.98 9.46 -26.98
N ARG A 189 5.54 9.85 -25.77
CA ARG A 189 5.31 8.96 -24.64
C ARG A 189 4.29 7.88 -24.99
N THR A 190 3.13 8.25 -25.51
CA THR A 190 2.09 7.30 -25.92
C THR A 190 2.61 6.36 -27.00
N ALA A 191 3.27 6.89 -28.04
CA ALA A 191 3.81 6.06 -29.13
C ALA A 191 4.90 5.08 -28.64
N MET A 192 5.73 5.48 -27.67
CA MET A 192 6.73 4.59 -27.05
C MET A 192 6.06 3.46 -26.26
N LEU A 193 5.05 3.78 -25.45
CA LEU A 193 4.33 2.80 -24.65
C LEU A 193 3.53 1.82 -25.53
N GLU A 194 2.85 2.29 -26.56
CA GLU A 194 2.13 1.44 -27.52
C GLU A 194 3.08 0.47 -28.21
N ARG A 195 4.26 0.94 -28.64
CA ARG A 195 5.26 0.08 -29.25
C ARG A 195 5.75 -1.00 -28.29
N ALA A 196 6.10 -0.63 -27.06
CA ALA A 196 6.55 -1.59 -26.05
C ALA A 196 5.46 -2.63 -25.72
N ARG A 197 4.20 -2.19 -25.60
CA ARG A 197 3.04 -3.08 -25.43
C ARG A 197 2.96 -4.08 -26.58
N ASP A 198 3.03 -3.60 -27.82
CA ASP A 198 2.86 -4.45 -29.02
C ASP A 198 4.04 -5.43 -29.18
N GLU A 199 5.27 -4.99 -28.89
CA GLU A 199 6.46 -5.84 -28.88
C GLU A 199 6.34 -6.98 -27.86
N TRP A 200 5.90 -6.69 -26.63
CA TRP A 200 5.69 -7.72 -25.61
C TRP A 200 4.48 -8.60 -25.89
N ALA A 201 3.38 -8.04 -26.40
CA ALA A 201 2.20 -8.79 -26.78
C ALA A 201 2.49 -9.80 -27.89
N ALA A 202 3.40 -9.48 -28.83
CA ALA A 202 3.82 -10.39 -29.89
C ALA A 202 4.57 -11.63 -29.38
N MET A 203 5.10 -11.60 -28.15
CA MET A 203 5.75 -12.74 -27.49
C MET A 203 4.70 -13.61 -26.78
N ALA A 204 3.78 -14.20 -27.54
CA ALA A 204 2.60 -14.90 -27.01
C ALA A 204 2.94 -16.05 -26.03
N ASP A 205 4.07 -16.74 -26.25
CA ASP A 205 4.50 -17.86 -25.43
C ASP A 205 5.32 -17.45 -24.19
N ASP A 206 5.60 -16.15 -24.02
CA ASP A 206 6.29 -15.62 -22.83
C ASP A 206 5.26 -15.01 -21.86
N PRO A 207 4.91 -15.72 -20.76
CA PRO A 207 3.93 -15.22 -19.80
C PRO A 207 4.39 -13.93 -19.10
N VAL A 208 5.70 -13.72 -18.94
CA VAL A 208 6.23 -12.48 -18.37
C VAL A 208 5.99 -11.34 -19.36
N ALA A 209 6.29 -11.53 -20.64
CA ALA A 209 6.00 -10.52 -21.66
C ALA A 209 4.50 -10.15 -21.69
N GLN A 210 3.60 -11.13 -21.56
CA GLN A 210 2.16 -10.87 -21.49
C GLN A 210 1.79 -10.02 -20.26
N LEU A 211 2.39 -10.26 -19.09
CA LEU A 211 2.20 -9.43 -17.89
C LEU A 211 2.70 -7.99 -18.11
N LEU A 212 3.86 -7.82 -18.77
CA LEU A 212 4.40 -6.50 -19.09
C LEU A 212 3.47 -5.73 -20.05
N ALA A 213 3.00 -6.38 -21.12
CA ALA A 213 2.07 -5.79 -22.08
C ALA A 213 0.73 -5.40 -21.44
N ALA A 214 0.19 -6.24 -20.56
CA ALA A 214 -1.02 -5.94 -19.80
C ALA A 214 -0.82 -4.74 -18.87
N ASN A 215 0.34 -4.65 -18.21
CA ASN A 215 0.65 -3.50 -17.35
C ASN A 215 0.72 -2.19 -18.15
N VAL A 216 1.38 -2.19 -19.31
CA VAL A 216 1.47 -1.01 -20.19
C VAL A 216 0.09 -0.61 -20.71
N THR A 217 -0.75 -1.57 -21.08
CA THR A 217 -2.14 -1.32 -21.49
C THR A 217 -2.90 -0.58 -20.40
N ARG A 218 -2.72 -0.95 -19.13
CA ARG A 218 -3.31 -0.22 -18.00
C ARG A 218 -2.78 1.21 -17.89
N GLN A 219 -1.48 1.44 -18.10
CA GLN A 219 -0.93 2.81 -18.04
C GLN A 219 -1.45 3.70 -19.18
N LEU A 220 -1.63 3.12 -20.38
CA LEU A 220 -2.21 3.81 -21.54
C LEU A 220 -3.69 4.18 -21.33
N ALA A 221 -4.41 3.45 -20.49
CA ALA A 221 -5.80 3.78 -20.13
C ALA A 221 -5.93 5.04 -19.26
N GLY A 222 -4.80 5.54 -18.72
CA GLY A 222 -4.75 6.76 -17.91
C GLY A 222 -4.76 6.49 -16.41
N GLN A 223 -5.35 7.41 -15.65
CA GLN A 223 -5.30 7.38 -14.19
C GLN A 223 -6.11 6.21 -13.62
N ASN A 224 -5.63 5.65 -12.51
CA ASN A 224 -6.38 4.66 -11.75
C ASN A 224 -7.72 5.23 -11.24
N GLU A 225 -8.71 4.37 -11.02
CA GLU A 225 -9.97 4.74 -10.37
C GLU A 225 -9.75 5.25 -8.92
N PRO A 226 -10.70 6.02 -8.35
CA PRO A 226 -10.56 6.48 -6.96
C PRO A 226 -10.48 5.31 -5.98
N TRP A 227 -9.53 5.38 -5.04
CA TRP A 227 -9.26 4.32 -4.07
C TRP A 227 -10.49 3.95 -3.24
N ASN A 228 -11.24 4.96 -2.78
CA ASN A 228 -12.43 4.69 -1.96
C ASN A 228 -13.54 3.99 -2.76
N LEU A 229 -13.65 4.24 -4.06
CA LEU A 229 -14.59 3.52 -4.93
C LEU A 229 -14.18 2.07 -5.10
N LEU A 230 -12.89 1.82 -5.38
CA LEU A 230 -12.34 0.48 -5.45
C LEU A 230 -12.59 -0.28 -4.15
N MET A 231 -12.27 0.33 -3.00
CA MET A 231 -12.46 -0.34 -1.72
C MET A 231 -13.92 -0.63 -1.38
N GLN A 232 -14.84 0.27 -1.71
CA GLN A 232 -16.26 0.00 -1.52
C GLN A 232 -16.74 -1.16 -2.40
N ARG A 233 -16.20 -1.31 -3.62
CA ARG A 233 -16.49 -2.46 -4.49
C ARG A 233 -15.95 -3.76 -3.88
N GLU A 234 -14.69 -3.79 -3.49
CA GLU A 234 -14.05 -4.99 -2.92
C GLU A 234 -14.69 -5.43 -1.58
N LEU A 235 -15.19 -4.48 -0.80
CA LEU A 235 -15.93 -4.76 0.44
C LEU A 235 -17.42 -5.10 0.20
N GLY A 236 -17.88 -5.16 -1.06
CA GLY A 236 -19.27 -5.44 -1.41
C GLY A 236 -20.27 -4.34 -1.00
N LEU A 237 -19.80 -3.12 -0.74
CA LEU A 237 -20.61 -2.00 -0.26
C LEU A 237 -21.34 -1.24 -1.37
N LEU A 238 -20.95 -1.43 -2.64
CA LEU A 238 -21.60 -0.81 -3.80
C LEU A 238 -22.79 -1.61 -4.36
N GLY A 239 -23.11 -2.77 -3.76
CA GLY A 239 -23.93 -3.78 -4.40
C GLY A 239 -23.16 -4.40 -5.57
N TYR A 240 -23.23 -5.72 -5.72
CA TYR A 240 -22.84 -6.31 -6.99
C TYR A 240 -23.82 -5.79 -8.05
N PRO A 241 -23.39 -5.38 -9.26
CA PRO A 241 -24.34 -5.23 -10.35
C PRO A 241 -25.09 -6.55 -10.42
N ASP A 242 -26.42 -6.48 -10.27
CA ASP A 242 -27.32 -7.64 -10.20
C ASP A 242 -26.74 -8.76 -11.05
N GLU A 243 -26.38 -9.87 -10.40
CA GLU A 243 -26.06 -11.12 -11.07
C GLU A 243 -27.17 -11.29 -12.11
N GLN A 244 -26.82 -11.14 -13.39
CA GLN A 244 -27.68 -11.62 -14.45
C GLN A 244 -27.90 -13.08 -14.09
N GLU A 245 -29.14 -13.39 -13.70
CA GLU A 245 -29.71 -14.72 -13.52
C GLU A 245 -28.74 -15.76 -14.07
N GLU A 246 -27.98 -16.41 -13.18
CA GLU A 246 -27.13 -17.53 -13.56
C GLU A 246 -28.03 -18.51 -14.31
N ALA A 247 -27.93 -18.49 -15.64
CA ALA A 247 -28.34 -19.62 -16.43
C ALA A 247 -27.61 -20.81 -15.81
N PRO A 248 -28.31 -21.89 -15.42
CA PRO A 248 -27.73 -22.96 -14.62
C PRO A 248 -26.41 -23.37 -15.25
N ALA A 249 -25.36 -23.40 -14.43
CA ALA A 249 -24.01 -23.68 -14.84
C ALA A 249 -24.01 -24.84 -15.83
N SER A 250 -23.37 -24.66 -16.99
CA SER A 250 -23.34 -25.67 -18.07
C SER A 250 -22.86 -27.05 -17.59
N VAL A 251 -22.17 -27.10 -16.46
CA VAL A 251 -21.72 -28.31 -15.76
C VAL A 251 -22.89 -29.05 -15.11
N ASP A 252 -23.82 -28.37 -14.44
CA ASP A 252 -24.99 -29.01 -13.83
C ASP A 252 -25.95 -29.55 -14.89
N ALA A 253 -26.17 -28.78 -15.96
CA ALA A 253 -26.93 -29.25 -17.12
C ALA A 253 -26.26 -30.44 -17.84
N ALA A 254 -24.92 -30.50 -17.86
CA ALA A 254 -24.18 -31.64 -18.41
C ALA A 254 -24.24 -32.87 -17.49
N LEU A 255 -24.15 -32.68 -16.17
CA LEU A 255 -24.24 -33.75 -15.17
C LEU A 255 -25.65 -34.36 -15.12
N GLU A 256 -26.68 -33.55 -15.28
CA GLU A 256 -28.07 -34.00 -15.30
C GLU A 256 -28.40 -34.76 -16.59
N LYS A 257 -27.84 -34.34 -17.73
CA LYS A 257 -27.91 -35.09 -19.00
C LYS A 257 -27.19 -36.45 -18.92
N MET A 258 -26.13 -36.56 -18.13
CA MET A 258 -25.43 -37.83 -17.89
C MET A 258 -26.18 -38.75 -16.91
N ARG A 259 -26.94 -38.19 -15.96
CA ARG A 259 -27.76 -38.93 -15.00
C ARG A 259 -29.08 -39.43 -15.58
N GLY A 260 -29.58 -38.81 -16.65
CA GLY A 260 -30.84 -39.17 -17.31
C GLY A 260 -30.74 -40.22 -18.42
N THR A 261 -29.61 -40.91 -18.59
CA THR A 261 -29.40 -41.94 -19.65
C THR A 261 -29.38 -43.37 -19.13
N GLU A 262 -30.05 -43.65 -18.00
CA GLU A 262 -30.40 -44.99 -17.57
C GLU A 262 -31.93 -45.08 -17.43
N ASP A 263 -32.61 -45.29 -18.57
CA ASP A 263 -33.78 -46.18 -18.76
C ASP A 263 -34.37 -46.04 -20.18
#